data_AF-A0A8K9WT15-F1
#
_entry.id   AF-A0A8K9WT15-F1
#
_cell.length_a   1.000
_cell.length_b   1.000
_cell.length_c   1.000
_cell.angle_alpha   90.00
_cell.angle_beta   90.00
_cell.angle_gamma   90.00
#
_symmetry.space_group_name_H-M   'P 1'
#
loop_
_entity.id
_entity.type
_entity.pdbx_description
1 polymer ?
#
loop_
_entity_poly.entity_id
_entity_poly.type
_entity_poly.pdbx_seq_one_letter_code
_entity_poly.pdbx_strand_id
1 'polypeptide(L)'
;MSIFAEVPQAPPVAVFKLTADFREDTHAQKVNLGVGAYRTDDCLPWVLPVVKKVEQMIVEDNSLNHEYLPILGLPELRSAASKVALGDDSPAIKDGRVGAVQALGGTGALRIGAEFLRRWYNGTNNTATPVYVSAPTWENHNAVFSDAGFKDIRPYHYWDGEKKGLDVTGIMDDLENAPEHSIFVLHACAHNPTGTDPTPDEWKTISEVMKRRKLFVFFDSAYQGFASGSLDKDAWAIRYFVSEGFELLCAQSFSKNFGLYNERVGNLTVVAQDKDNLARVLSQMEKIVRTTWSNPPSQGARIVAITLNNPDLFIEWKGNVKTMADRVLLMRDQLKAKLIALGTPGTWDHITQQIGMFSFTGLNPKQVQYMIKEKHVYLMASGRINMCGLTSKNIDYVAESIHETVSKEVTSHWTGSDITVGLPVERKRCVARRSWGEIFTFISFSDSLKMEKSCCFLSW
;
A
#
# COMPACT_ATOMS: atom_id res chain seq x y z
N MET A 1 14.42 -30.03 26.81
CA MET A 1 14.07 -28.61 26.63
C MET A 1 13.73 -28.40 25.16
N SER A 2 12.65 -27.70 24.82
CA SER A 2 12.31 -27.45 23.40
C SER A 2 13.35 -26.51 22.78
N ILE A 3 13.86 -26.85 21.61
CA ILE A 3 14.75 -25.96 20.83
C ILE A 3 14.04 -24.68 20.36
N PHE A 4 12.70 -24.63 20.44
CA PHE A 4 11.88 -23.49 20.06
C PHE A 4 11.28 -22.76 21.25
N ALA A 5 11.76 -23.01 22.48
CA ALA A 5 11.19 -22.44 23.70
C ALA A 5 11.23 -20.90 23.73
N GLU A 6 12.21 -20.28 23.06
CA GLU A 6 12.41 -18.82 23.05
C GLU A 6 11.85 -18.14 21.79
N VAL A 7 11.21 -18.89 20.86
CA VAL A 7 10.64 -18.29 19.65
C VAL A 7 9.46 -17.40 20.05
N PRO A 8 9.54 -16.07 19.82
CA PRO A 8 8.47 -15.16 20.22
C PRO A 8 7.23 -15.35 19.32
N GLN A 9 6.05 -15.24 19.92
CA GLN A 9 4.82 -15.22 19.14
C GLN A 9 4.70 -13.88 18.38
N ALA A 10 4.60 -13.95 17.06
CA ALA A 10 4.40 -12.77 16.23
C ALA A 10 3.02 -12.13 16.49
N PRO A 11 2.91 -10.79 16.48
CA PRO A 11 1.61 -10.13 16.58
C PRO A 11 0.75 -10.47 15.35
N PRO A 12 -0.58 -10.61 15.51
CA PRO A 12 -1.46 -10.87 14.39
C PRO A 12 -1.53 -9.65 13.46
N VAL A 13 -1.55 -9.88 12.16
CA VAL A 13 -1.78 -8.81 11.17
C VAL A 13 -3.18 -8.23 11.38
N ALA A 14 -3.26 -6.91 11.58
CA ALA A 14 -4.46 -6.24 12.06
C ALA A 14 -5.71 -6.50 11.20
N VAL A 15 -5.57 -6.51 9.86
CA VAL A 15 -6.70 -6.76 8.94
C VAL A 15 -7.27 -8.18 9.06
N PHE A 16 -6.42 -9.18 9.34
CA PHE A 16 -6.86 -10.56 9.52
C PHE A 16 -7.53 -10.75 10.87
N LYS A 17 -7.00 -10.12 11.93
CA LYS A 17 -7.65 -10.11 13.25
C LYS A 17 -9.05 -9.47 13.18
N LEU A 18 -9.17 -8.29 12.55
CA LEU A 18 -10.45 -7.62 12.37
C LEU A 18 -11.48 -8.48 11.63
N THR A 19 -11.02 -9.24 10.63
CA THR A 19 -11.88 -10.17 9.87
C THR A 19 -12.29 -11.39 10.72
N ALA A 20 -11.41 -11.89 11.59
CA ALA A 20 -11.75 -12.95 12.53
C ALA A 20 -12.82 -12.47 13.54
N ASP A 21 -12.63 -11.28 14.10
CA ASP A 21 -13.56 -10.68 15.07
C ASP A 21 -14.95 -10.47 14.44
N PHE A 22 -14.99 -9.98 13.19
CA PHE A 22 -16.23 -9.86 12.45
C PHE A 22 -16.92 -11.22 12.23
N ARG A 23 -16.17 -12.32 12.03
CA ARG A 23 -16.76 -13.64 11.83
C ARG A 23 -17.38 -14.20 13.10
N GLU A 24 -16.75 -13.95 14.25
CA GLU A 24 -17.20 -14.41 15.56
C GLU A 24 -18.43 -13.64 16.08
N ASP A 25 -18.60 -12.38 15.67
CA ASP A 25 -19.77 -11.59 16.03
C ASP A 25 -21.08 -12.20 15.48
N THR A 26 -22.11 -12.33 16.32
CA THR A 26 -23.40 -12.90 15.93
C THR A 26 -24.46 -11.83 15.65
N HIS A 27 -24.14 -10.54 15.79
CA HIS A 27 -25.09 -9.46 15.58
C HIS A 27 -25.62 -9.43 14.14
N ALA A 28 -26.95 -9.35 13.99
CA ALA A 28 -27.61 -9.51 12.69
C ALA A 28 -27.28 -8.40 11.67
N GLN A 29 -26.94 -7.20 12.15
CA GLN A 29 -26.59 -6.03 11.31
C GLN A 29 -25.09 -5.76 11.22
N LYS A 30 -24.22 -6.70 11.63
CA LYS A 30 -22.76 -6.48 11.58
C LYS A 30 -22.28 -6.18 10.15
N VAL A 31 -21.33 -5.26 10.00
CA VAL A 31 -20.77 -4.84 8.70
C VAL A 31 -19.25 -4.94 8.71
N ASN A 32 -18.66 -5.55 7.68
CA ASN A 32 -17.20 -5.60 7.50
C ASN A 32 -16.73 -4.57 6.47
N LEU A 33 -16.15 -3.49 6.96
CA LEU A 33 -15.47 -2.46 6.16
C LEU A 33 -13.93 -2.58 6.25
N GLY A 34 -13.42 -3.66 6.81
CA GLY A 34 -11.98 -3.88 7.03
C GLY A 34 -11.28 -4.63 5.90
N VAL A 35 -11.96 -5.62 5.32
CA VAL A 35 -11.39 -6.55 4.33
C VAL A 35 -10.85 -5.80 3.11
N GLY A 36 -9.70 -6.20 2.56
CA GLY A 36 -9.08 -5.55 1.39
C GLY A 36 -9.41 -6.19 0.04
N ALA A 37 -10.68 -6.57 -0.18
CA ALA A 37 -11.12 -7.25 -1.40
C ALA A 37 -12.50 -6.74 -1.87
N TYR A 38 -12.73 -6.75 -3.18
CA TYR A 38 -14.00 -6.36 -3.78
C TYR A 38 -15.14 -7.29 -3.34
N ARG A 39 -16.34 -6.74 -3.20
CA ARG A 39 -17.58 -7.46 -2.92
C ARG A 39 -18.72 -6.91 -3.75
N THR A 40 -19.66 -7.80 -4.10
CA THR A 40 -20.94 -7.45 -4.72
C THR A 40 -21.82 -6.66 -3.74
N ASP A 41 -22.98 -6.21 -4.23
CA ASP A 41 -24.02 -5.58 -3.39
C ASP A 41 -24.65 -6.55 -2.37
N ASP A 42 -24.37 -7.85 -2.48
CA ASP A 42 -24.74 -8.86 -1.48
C ASP A 42 -23.60 -9.18 -0.51
N CYS A 43 -22.54 -8.37 -0.49
CA CYS A 43 -21.32 -8.62 0.31
C CYS A 43 -20.62 -9.95 -0.03
N LEU A 44 -20.82 -10.50 -1.23
CA LEU A 44 -20.19 -11.75 -1.67
C LEU A 44 -18.93 -11.48 -2.51
N PRO A 45 -17.94 -12.38 -2.51
CA PRO A 45 -16.86 -12.35 -3.50
C PRO A 45 -17.42 -12.39 -4.93
N TRP A 46 -16.81 -11.64 -5.84
CA TRP A 46 -17.18 -11.66 -7.26
C TRP A 46 -16.03 -12.20 -8.09
N VAL A 47 -16.24 -13.34 -8.73
CA VAL A 47 -15.34 -13.85 -9.76
C VAL A 47 -15.79 -13.23 -11.09
N LEU A 48 -14.90 -12.50 -11.73
CA LEU A 48 -15.20 -11.78 -12.97
C LEU A 48 -15.67 -12.77 -14.06
N PRO A 49 -16.74 -12.44 -14.81
CA PRO A 49 -17.21 -13.27 -15.92
C PRO A 49 -16.11 -13.68 -16.90
N VAL A 50 -15.23 -12.74 -17.29
CA VAL A 50 -14.11 -13.04 -18.19
C VAL A 50 -13.12 -14.05 -17.60
N VAL A 51 -12.90 -14.01 -16.28
CA VAL A 51 -12.00 -14.95 -15.59
C VAL A 51 -12.59 -16.36 -15.64
N LYS A 52 -13.87 -16.52 -15.32
CA LYS A 52 -14.54 -17.83 -15.40
C LYS A 52 -14.50 -18.40 -16.82
N LYS A 53 -14.72 -17.54 -17.82
CA LYS A 53 -14.67 -17.92 -19.24
C LYS A 53 -13.28 -18.42 -19.62
N VAL A 54 -12.24 -17.70 -19.22
CA VAL A 54 -10.85 -18.07 -19.53
C VAL A 54 -10.41 -19.31 -18.75
N GLU A 55 -10.88 -19.50 -17.52
CA GLU A 55 -10.66 -20.75 -16.77
C GLU A 55 -11.23 -21.97 -17.51
N GLN A 56 -12.42 -21.86 -18.10
CA GLN A 56 -13.00 -22.92 -18.93
C GLN A 56 -12.14 -23.19 -20.18
N MET A 57 -11.71 -22.13 -20.87
CA MET A 57 -10.81 -22.25 -22.02
C MET A 57 -9.50 -22.97 -21.66
N ILE A 58 -8.91 -22.67 -20.49
CA ILE A 58 -7.68 -23.32 -20.02
C ILE A 58 -7.91 -24.81 -19.74
N VAL A 59 -9.04 -25.18 -19.15
CA VAL A 59 -9.37 -26.58 -18.84
C VAL A 59 -9.60 -27.40 -20.12
N GLU A 60 -10.11 -26.78 -21.16
CA GLU A 60 -10.40 -27.43 -22.45
C GLU A 60 -9.18 -27.51 -23.39
N ASP A 61 -8.12 -26.75 -23.13
CA ASP A 61 -6.92 -26.69 -23.96
C ASP A 61 -5.92 -27.82 -23.64
N ASN A 62 -5.98 -28.90 -24.43
CA ASN A 62 -5.09 -30.06 -24.32
C ASN A 62 -3.61 -29.77 -24.62
N SER A 63 -3.26 -28.58 -25.13
CA SER A 63 -1.86 -28.20 -25.34
C SER A 63 -1.18 -27.67 -24.07
N LEU A 64 -1.97 -27.27 -23.07
CA LEU A 64 -1.47 -26.77 -21.80
C LEU A 64 -1.06 -27.92 -20.88
N ASN A 65 0.01 -27.69 -20.13
CA ASN A 65 0.56 -28.65 -19.16
C ASN A 65 0.92 -27.93 -17.84
N HIS A 66 1.50 -28.65 -16.89
CA HIS A 66 1.97 -28.11 -15.61
C HIS A 66 3.50 -28.07 -15.51
N GLU A 67 4.20 -28.00 -16.65
CA GLU A 67 5.66 -27.84 -16.68
C GLU A 67 6.09 -26.47 -16.13
N TYR A 68 7.36 -26.38 -15.75
CA TYR A 68 7.94 -25.15 -15.25
C TYR A 68 7.90 -24.03 -16.28
N LEU A 69 7.58 -22.82 -15.81
CA LEU A 69 7.75 -21.60 -16.60
C LEU A 69 9.25 -21.22 -16.66
N PRO A 70 9.63 -20.34 -17.62
CA PRO A 70 10.90 -19.63 -17.55
C PRO A 70 11.08 -18.94 -16.19
N ILE A 71 12.33 -18.69 -15.76
CA ILE A 71 12.63 -18.09 -14.45
C ILE A 71 11.91 -16.76 -14.26
N LEU A 72 11.93 -15.89 -15.28
CA LEU A 72 11.21 -14.61 -15.24
C LEU A 72 9.69 -14.75 -15.42
N GLY A 73 9.19 -15.96 -15.69
CA GLY A 73 7.79 -16.28 -15.92
C GLY A 73 7.32 -16.20 -17.36
N LEU A 74 6.00 -16.29 -17.53
CA LEU A 74 5.32 -16.43 -18.81
C LEU A 74 5.57 -15.18 -19.69
N PRO A 75 6.26 -15.30 -20.85
CA PRO A 75 6.57 -14.15 -21.71
C PRO A 75 5.36 -13.31 -22.13
N GLU A 76 4.25 -13.97 -22.42
CA GLU A 76 2.99 -13.37 -22.89
C GLU A 76 2.35 -12.52 -21.79
N LEU A 77 2.38 -12.99 -20.53
CA LEU A 77 1.95 -12.21 -19.37
C LEU A 77 2.83 -10.97 -19.22
N ARG A 78 4.16 -11.16 -19.21
CA ARG A 78 5.12 -10.08 -18.95
C ARG A 78 5.00 -8.94 -19.96
N SER A 79 4.87 -9.29 -21.24
CA SER A 79 4.67 -8.34 -22.33
C SER A 79 3.34 -7.60 -22.18
N ALA A 80 2.23 -8.32 -22.03
CA ALA A 80 0.90 -7.73 -21.93
C ALA A 80 0.72 -6.87 -20.66
N ALA A 81 1.23 -7.32 -19.52
CA ALA A 81 1.21 -6.56 -18.26
C ALA A 81 1.98 -5.24 -18.38
N SER A 82 3.15 -5.26 -19.01
CA SER A 82 3.96 -4.05 -19.22
C SER A 82 3.27 -3.07 -20.16
N LYS A 83 2.58 -3.54 -21.21
CA LYS A 83 1.74 -2.70 -22.08
C LYS A 83 0.57 -2.08 -21.32
N VAL A 84 -0.08 -2.82 -20.42
CA VAL A 84 -1.14 -2.27 -19.57
C VAL A 84 -0.61 -1.11 -18.71
N ALA A 85 0.56 -1.24 -18.07
CA ALA A 85 1.17 -0.15 -17.30
C ALA A 85 1.58 1.04 -18.18
N LEU A 86 2.30 0.80 -19.27
CA LEU A 86 3.02 1.84 -20.00
C LEU A 86 2.27 2.41 -21.20
N GLY A 87 1.23 1.73 -21.67
CA GLY A 87 0.56 2.03 -22.95
C GLY A 87 1.26 1.35 -24.13
N ASP A 88 0.49 0.94 -25.14
CA ASP A 88 1.02 0.30 -26.35
C ASP A 88 1.93 1.23 -27.16
N ASP A 89 1.72 2.54 -27.05
CA ASP A 89 2.46 3.59 -27.72
C ASP A 89 3.71 4.05 -26.96
N SER A 90 4.00 3.47 -25.80
CA SER A 90 5.12 3.84 -24.93
C SER A 90 6.45 3.93 -25.69
N PRO A 91 7.18 5.06 -25.59
CA PRO A 91 8.48 5.19 -26.23
C PRO A 91 9.49 4.16 -25.68
N ALA A 92 9.43 3.86 -24.39
CA ALA A 92 10.32 2.88 -23.77
C ALA A 92 10.13 1.46 -24.34
N ILE A 93 8.89 1.08 -24.66
CA ILE A 93 8.62 -0.22 -25.31
C ILE A 93 9.21 -0.23 -26.72
N LYS A 94 8.97 0.83 -27.51
CA LYS A 94 9.47 0.96 -28.89
C LYS A 94 11.01 0.94 -28.94
N ASP A 95 11.66 1.57 -27.97
CA ASP A 95 13.11 1.61 -27.84
C ASP A 95 13.71 0.28 -27.30
N GLY A 96 12.87 -0.68 -26.90
CA GLY A 96 13.28 -1.95 -26.27
C GLY A 96 13.91 -1.77 -24.89
N ARG A 97 13.54 -0.70 -24.19
CA ARG A 97 14.01 -0.37 -22.83
C ARG A 97 13.18 -0.99 -21.72
N VAL A 98 12.18 -1.79 -22.08
CA VAL A 98 11.22 -2.38 -21.14
C VAL A 98 11.41 -3.88 -21.06
N GLY A 99 11.59 -4.37 -19.83
CA GLY A 99 11.55 -5.78 -19.50
C GLY A 99 10.69 -6.01 -18.26
N ALA A 100 10.43 -7.27 -17.94
CA ALA A 100 9.63 -7.57 -16.77
C ALA A 100 9.91 -8.94 -16.15
N VAL A 101 9.41 -9.08 -14.92
CA VAL A 101 9.47 -10.30 -14.12
C VAL A 101 8.08 -10.59 -13.59
N GLN A 102 7.49 -11.71 -13.97
CA GLN A 102 6.28 -12.19 -13.34
C GLN A 102 6.56 -12.48 -11.86
N ALA A 103 5.69 -12.00 -10.98
CA ALA A 103 5.90 -12.05 -9.54
C ALA A 103 4.65 -12.52 -8.78
N LEU A 104 4.83 -12.88 -7.51
CA LEU A 104 3.77 -13.34 -6.61
C LEU A 104 2.89 -12.18 -6.10
N GLY A 105 2.06 -11.66 -7.00
CA GLY A 105 1.28 -10.43 -6.78
C GLY A 105 2.16 -9.19 -6.66
N GLY A 106 1.57 -8.07 -6.23
CA GLY A 106 2.31 -6.81 -6.00
C GLY A 106 3.39 -6.96 -4.93
N THR A 107 3.12 -7.70 -3.85
CA THR A 107 4.10 -7.97 -2.80
C THR A 107 5.38 -8.64 -3.33
N GLY A 108 5.22 -9.66 -4.18
CA GLY A 108 6.37 -10.33 -4.80
C GLY A 108 7.14 -9.38 -5.72
N ALA A 109 6.45 -8.55 -6.50
CA ALA A 109 7.08 -7.57 -7.38
C ALA A 109 7.88 -6.54 -6.58
N LEU A 110 7.31 -6.01 -5.48
CA LEU A 110 8.00 -5.13 -4.55
C LEU A 110 9.22 -5.82 -3.92
N ARG A 111 9.09 -7.08 -3.46
CA ARG A 111 10.19 -7.80 -2.81
C ARG A 111 11.38 -8.05 -3.74
N ILE A 112 11.13 -8.44 -4.99
CA ILE A 112 12.19 -8.65 -6.00
C ILE A 112 12.81 -7.32 -6.42
N GLY A 113 12.00 -6.28 -6.64
CA GLY A 113 12.49 -4.95 -6.99
C GLY A 113 13.34 -4.34 -5.87
N ALA A 114 12.87 -4.43 -4.62
CA ALA A 114 13.60 -3.95 -3.45
C ALA A 114 14.94 -4.68 -3.29
N GLU A 115 14.98 -6.00 -3.48
CA GLU A 115 16.23 -6.74 -3.41
C GLU A 115 17.20 -6.38 -4.53
N PHE A 116 16.69 -6.19 -5.74
CA PHE A 116 17.48 -5.74 -6.87
C PHE A 116 18.12 -4.38 -6.56
N LEU A 117 17.32 -3.41 -6.09
CA LEU A 117 17.82 -2.08 -5.73
C LEU A 117 18.86 -2.16 -4.60
N ARG A 118 18.57 -2.90 -3.53
CA ARG A 118 19.54 -3.09 -2.43
C ARG A 118 20.85 -3.71 -2.90
N ARG A 119 20.81 -4.61 -3.88
CA ARG A 119 22.04 -5.23 -4.42
C ARG A 119 22.81 -4.30 -5.36
N TRP A 120 22.12 -3.53 -6.22
CA TRP A 120 22.71 -2.98 -7.45
C TRP A 120 22.40 -1.50 -7.77
N TYR A 121 21.50 -0.83 -7.06
CA TYR A 121 21.15 0.57 -7.31
C TYR A 121 22.28 1.55 -6.95
N ASN A 122 22.81 2.29 -7.93
CA ASN A 122 23.90 3.28 -7.73
C ASN A 122 25.17 2.71 -7.06
N GLY A 123 25.52 1.46 -7.37
CA GLY A 123 26.67 0.76 -6.81
C GLY A 123 26.31 -0.62 -6.29
N THR A 124 27.18 -1.18 -5.45
CA THR A 124 26.96 -2.48 -4.82
C THR A 124 26.61 -2.32 -3.34
N ASN A 125 25.65 -3.10 -2.87
CA ASN A 125 25.24 -3.18 -1.46
C ASN A 125 24.69 -1.87 -0.85
N ASN A 126 23.51 -1.46 -1.30
CA ASN A 126 22.86 -0.18 -1.05
C ASN A 126 21.98 -0.18 0.21
N THR A 127 22.38 -0.92 1.24
CA THR A 127 21.60 -1.09 2.49
C THR A 127 21.32 0.21 3.24
N ALA A 128 22.18 1.22 3.07
CA ALA A 128 22.04 2.54 3.70
C ALA A 128 21.32 3.56 2.81
N THR A 129 20.88 3.18 1.60
CA THR A 129 20.12 4.09 0.74
C THR A 129 18.77 4.38 1.38
N PRO A 130 18.39 5.65 1.57
CA PRO A 130 17.08 5.99 2.12
C PRO A 130 15.96 5.52 1.20
N VAL A 131 14.98 4.84 1.77
CA VAL A 131 13.74 4.47 1.11
C VAL A 131 12.60 5.26 1.73
N TYR A 132 11.91 6.06 0.94
CA TYR A 132 10.78 6.86 1.36
C TYR A 132 9.47 6.17 0.99
N VAL A 133 8.60 6.02 1.99
CA VAL A 133 7.23 5.49 1.85
C VAL A 133 6.25 6.50 2.44
N SER A 134 5.04 6.60 1.88
CA SER A 134 4.07 7.62 2.29
C SER A 134 3.67 7.48 3.77
N ALA A 135 3.31 8.59 4.41
CA ALA A 135 2.74 8.63 5.75
C ALA A 135 1.27 9.07 5.69
N PRO A 136 0.31 8.15 5.83
CA PRO A 136 0.45 6.70 5.96
C PRO A 136 0.68 6.00 4.60
N THR A 137 0.95 4.69 4.63
CA THR A 137 1.07 3.83 3.44
C THR A 137 0.49 2.45 3.70
N TRP A 138 0.54 1.55 2.72
CA TRP A 138 0.23 0.13 2.95
C TRP A 138 1.25 -0.45 3.93
N GLU A 139 0.77 -0.91 5.10
CA GLU A 139 1.58 -1.39 6.24
C GLU A 139 2.81 -2.22 5.83
N ASN A 140 2.63 -3.11 4.85
CA ASN A 140 3.66 -4.05 4.44
C ASN A 140 4.80 -3.43 3.62
N HIS A 141 4.72 -2.18 3.16
CA HIS A 141 5.84 -1.51 2.49
C HIS A 141 7.08 -1.48 3.38
N ASN A 142 6.93 -1.06 4.64
CA ASN A 142 8.04 -1.01 5.59
C ASN A 142 8.69 -2.39 5.78
N ALA A 143 7.87 -3.42 5.99
CA ALA A 143 8.33 -4.79 6.18
C ALA A 143 9.07 -5.33 4.93
N VAL A 144 8.51 -5.13 3.73
CA VAL A 144 9.11 -5.62 2.48
C VAL A 144 10.49 -5.02 2.24
N PHE A 145 10.66 -3.71 2.43
CA PHE A 145 11.95 -3.07 2.21
C PHE A 145 12.95 -3.39 3.34
N SER A 146 12.48 -3.51 4.58
CA SER A 146 13.32 -3.95 5.71
C SER A 146 13.85 -5.36 5.48
N ASP A 147 12.96 -6.30 5.12
CA ASP A 147 13.31 -7.71 4.86
C ASP A 147 14.10 -7.89 3.56
N ALA A 148 14.02 -6.95 2.62
CA ALA A 148 14.94 -6.91 1.49
C ALA A 148 16.36 -6.59 1.95
N GLY A 149 16.52 -5.83 3.04
CA GLY A 149 17.79 -5.50 3.70
C GLY A 149 18.12 -4.01 3.76
N PHE A 150 17.17 -3.11 3.49
CA PHE A 150 17.35 -1.67 3.70
C PHE A 150 17.31 -1.34 5.21
N LYS A 151 18.17 -0.44 5.64
CA LYS A 151 18.32 -0.04 7.05
C LYS A 151 17.70 1.32 7.36
N ASP A 152 17.34 2.08 6.33
CA ASP A 152 16.86 3.45 6.45
C ASP A 152 15.57 3.61 5.64
N ILE A 153 14.44 3.34 6.30
CA ILE A 153 13.10 3.47 5.73
C ILE A 153 12.43 4.64 6.42
N ARG A 154 12.07 5.65 5.64
CA ARG A 154 11.59 6.94 6.13
C ARG A 154 10.16 7.19 5.66
N PRO A 155 9.30 7.74 6.51
CA PRO A 155 8.04 8.32 6.06
C PRO A 155 8.30 9.58 5.23
N TYR A 156 7.44 9.85 4.23
CA TYR A 156 7.24 11.20 3.69
C TYR A 156 5.78 11.62 3.89
N HIS A 157 5.54 12.90 4.10
CA HIS A 157 4.22 13.49 4.27
C HIS A 157 3.32 13.15 3.09
N TYR A 158 2.05 12.88 3.37
CA TYR A 158 1.08 12.51 2.34
C TYR A 158 -0.34 12.90 2.73
N TRP A 159 -0.74 12.59 3.97
CA TRP A 159 -2.09 12.85 4.46
C TRP A 159 -2.14 14.03 5.41
N ASP A 160 -2.93 15.03 5.05
CA ASP A 160 -3.31 16.12 5.95
C ASP A 160 -4.62 15.73 6.66
N GLY A 161 -4.53 15.47 7.96
CA GLY A 161 -5.67 15.06 8.79
C GLY A 161 -6.70 16.15 9.04
N GLU A 162 -6.29 17.43 9.02
CA GLU A 162 -7.21 18.56 9.19
C GLU A 162 -7.99 18.81 7.91
N LYS A 163 -7.31 18.78 6.75
CA LYS A 163 -7.93 18.93 5.43
C LYS A 163 -8.66 17.66 4.97
N LYS A 164 -8.36 16.51 5.58
CA LYS A 164 -8.75 15.16 5.12
C LYS A 164 -8.37 14.93 3.65
N GLY A 165 -7.16 15.34 3.28
CA GLY A 165 -6.70 15.41 1.90
C GLY A 165 -5.21 15.22 1.74
N LEU A 166 -4.70 15.54 0.55
CA LEU A 166 -3.30 15.39 0.19
C LEU A 166 -2.48 16.53 0.80
N ASP A 167 -1.40 16.21 1.48
CA ASP A 167 -0.40 17.17 1.93
C ASP A 167 0.65 17.40 0.84
N VAL A 168 0.27 18.10 -0.23
CA VAL A 168 1.16 18.39 -1.36
C VAL A 168 2.37 19.18 -0.91
N THR A 169 2.19 20.15 0.00
CA THR A 169 3.30 20.96 0.52
C THR A 169 4.31 20.08 1.25
N GLY A 170 3.86 19.20 2.15
CA GLY A 170 4.74 18.24 2.82
C GLY A 170 5.44 17.29 1.85
N ILE A 171 4.74 16.78 0.82
CA ILE A 171 5.36 15.95 -0.22
C ILE A 171 6.51 16.69 -0.89
N MET A 172 6.28 17.94 -1.31
CA MET A 172 7.31 18.73 -1.99
C MET A 172 8.49 19.03 -1.06
N ASP A 173 8.24 19.37 0.19
CA ASP A 173 9.30 19.62 1.19
C ASP A 173 10.16 18.37 1.41
N ASP A 174 9.57 17.18 1.51
CA ASP A 174 10.34 15.94 1.69
C ASP A 174 11.15 15.57 0.45
N LEU A 175 10.59 15.74 -0.76
CA LEU A 175 11.32 15.55 -2.01
C LEU A 175 12.51 16.50 -2.13
N GLU A 176 12.34 17.75 -1.68
CA GLU A 176 13.39 18.77 -1.68
C GLU A 176 14.42 18.59 -0.56
N ASN A 177 14.14 17.81 0.47
CA ASN A 177 15.12 17.58 1.53
C ASN A 177 15.73 16.18 1.47
N ALA A 178 15.20 15.29 0.63
CA ALA A 178 15.75 13.96 0.43
C ALA A 178 17.18 14.02 -0.14
N PRO A 179 18.09 13.19 0.37
CA PRO A 179 19.40 12.98 -0.25
C PRO A 179 19.23 12.55 -1.72
N GLU A 180 20.12 13.02 -2.61
CA GLU A 180 20.13 12.53 -4.00
C GLU A 180 20.24 11.00 -4.02
N HIS A 181 19.63 10.37 -5.02
CA HIS A 181 19.56 8.91 -5.13
C HIS A 181 18.73 8.22 -4.03
N SER A 182 17.89 8.93 -3.27
CA SER A 182 16.91 8.26 -2.44
C SER A 182 15.84 7.56 -3.30
N ILE A 183 15.33 6.43 -2.81
CA ILE A 183 14.28 5.65 -3.47
C ILE A 183 12.93 6.09 -2.90
N PHE A 184 11.99 6.47 -3.77
CA PHE A 184 10.62 6.81 -3.39
C PHE A 184 9.66 5.74 -3.89
N VAL A 185 8.91 5.13 -2.96
CA VAL A 185 7.82 4.22 -3.26
C VAL A 185 6.54 5.03 -3.41
N LEU A 186 6.04 5.10 -4.64
CA LEU A 186 4.88 5.91 -5.01
C LEU A 186 3.71 5.01 -5.37
N HIS A 187 2.51 5.32 -4.86
CA HIS A 187 1.30 4.66 -5.31
C HIS A 187 0.90 5.26 -6.66
N ALA A 188 0.69 4.43 -7.68
CA ALA A 188 0.35 4.92 -9.02
C ALA A 188 -1.02 5.61 -9.08
N CYS A 189 -1.98 5.06 -8.33
CA CYS A 189 -3.33 5.59 -8.10
C CYS A 189 -3.99 4.81 -6.95
N ALA A 190 -5.15 5.30 -6.49
CA ALA A 190 -5.92 4.78 -5.37
C ALA A 190 -5.04 4.48 -4.15
N HIS A 191 -4.37 5.51 -3.65
CA HIS A 191 -3.42 5.41 -2.55
C HIS A 191 -3.98 4.58 -1.38
N ASN A 192 -3.27 3.53 -1.01
CA ASN A 192 -3.62 2.71 0.14
C ASN A 192 -2.83 3.23 1.36
N PRO A 193 -3.50 3.79 2.38
CA PRO A 193 -4.90 3.55 2.74
C PRO A 193 -5.89 4.73 2.56
N THR A 194 -5.44 5.90 2.14
CA THR A 194 -6.25 7.13 2.22
C THR A 194 -7.30 7.26 1.12
N GLY A 195 -7.02 6.71 -0.06
CA GLY A 195 -7.77 6.93 -1.30
C GLY A 195 -7.51 8.29 -1.95
N THR A 196 -6.57 9.09 -1.45
CA THR A 196 -6.26 10.41 -2.00
C THR A 196 -5.06 10.32 -2.93
N ASP A 197 -5.18 10.84 -4.15
CA ASP A 197 -4.11 10.82 -5.15
C ASP A 197 -3.75 12.26 -5.57
N PRO A 198 -2.48 12.50 -5.98
CA PRO A 198 -2.12 13.75 -6.63
C PRO A 198 -2.85 13.92 -7.95
N THR A 199 -3.22 15.16 -8.25
CA THR A 199 -3.73 15.58 -9.56
C THR A 199 -2.63 15.48 -10.62
N PRO A 200 -2.99 15.48 -11.93
CA PRO A 200 -1.99 15.49 -13.00
C PRO A 200 -0.97 16.63 -12.89
N ASP A 201 -1.37 17.83 -12.46
CA ASP A 201 -0.45 18.97 -12.34
C ASP A 201 0.46 18.86 -11.10
N GLU A 202 -0.04 18.29 -9.99
CA GLU A 202 0.80 17.95 -8.84
C GLU A 202 1.81 16.86 -9.19
N TRP A 203 1.39 15.83 -9.94
CA TRP A 203 2.32 14.80 -10.43
C TRP A 203 3.42 15.36 -11.34
N LYS A 204 3.12 16.36 -12.19
CA LYS A 204 4.16 17.05 -12.98
C LYS A 204 5.19 17.69 -12.06
N THR A 205 4.72 18.43 -11.06
CA THR A 205 5.58 19.10 -10.08
C THR A 205 6.43 18.09 -9.29
N ILE A 206 5.85 16.97 -8.86
CA ILE A 206 6.56 15.86 -8.21
C ILE A 206 7.65 15.29 -9.13
N SER A 207 7.32 15.00 -10.39
CA SER A 207 8.24 14.48 -11.41
C SER A 207 9.42 15.45 -11.63
N GLU A 208 9.16 16.73 -11.77
CA GLU A 208 10.19 17.76 -11.97
C GLU A 208 11.20 17.78 -10.82
N VAL A 209 10.72 17.76 -9.57
CA VAL A 209 11.60 17.74 -8.40
C VAL A 209 12.38 16.43 -8.33
N MET A 210 11.72 15.27 -8.51
CA MET A 210 12.40 13.98 -8.48
C MET A 210 13.51 13.89 -9.53
N LYS A 211 13.26 14.38 -10.75
CA LYS A 211 14.24 14.40 -11.84
C LYS A 211 15.43 15.31 -11.49
N ARG A 212 15.16 16.54 -11.06
CA ARG A 212 16.20 17.51 -10.66
C ARG A 212 17.05 17.01 -9.49
N ARG A 213 16.42 16.30 -8.54
CA ARG A 213 17.04 15.76 -7.32
C ARG A 213 17.59 14.35 -7.48
N LYS A 214 17.55 13.79 -8.70
CA LYS A 214 18.05 12.45 -9.04
C LYS A 214 17.47 11.36 -8.12
N LEU A 215 16.20 11.51 -7.76
CA LEU A 215 15.48 10.55 -6.93
C LEU A 215 14.98 9.40 -7.80
N PHE A 216 15.02 8.19 -7.26
CA PHE A 216 14.55 7.00 -7.97
C PHE A 216 13.10 6.70 -7.64
N VAL A 217 12.28 6.46 -8.67
CA VAL A 217 10.87 6.13 -8.49
C VAL A 217 10.64 4.62 -8.59
N PHE A 218 9.93 4.08 -7.59
CA PHE A 218 9.38 2.75 -7.60
C PHE A 218 7.86 2.84 -7.43
N PHE A 219 7.11 2.65 -8.51
CA PHE A 219 5.65 2.64 -8.45
C PHE A 219 5.11 1.32 -7.89
N ASP A 220 4.14 1.40 -6.98
CA ASP A 220 3.19 0.31 -6.67
C ASP A 220 1.86 0.59 -7.40
N SER A 221 1.48 -0.32 -8.30
CA SER A 221 0.28 -0.25 -9.13
C SER A 221 -0.62 -1.48 -8.88
N ALA A 222 -1.38 -1.42 -7.79
CA ALA A 222 -2.26 -2.50 -7.36
C ALA A 222 -3.73 -2.34 -7.80
N TYR A 223 -4.12 -1.16 -8.28
CA TYR A 223 -5.52 -0.77 -8.51
C TYR A 223 -5.82 -0.26 -9.92
N GLN A 224 -4.90 -0.43 -10.88
CA GLN A 224 -5.07 0.10 -12.23
C GLN A 224 -6.37 -0.39 -12.90
N GLY A 225 -7.18 0.57 -13.35
CA GLY A 225 -8.53 0.39 -13.90
C GLY A 225 -9.61 0.32 -12.82
N PHE A 226 -9.30 -0.29 -11.67
CA PHE A 226 -10.26 -0.45 -10.57
C PHE A 226 -10.53 0.88 -9.85
N ALA A 227 -9.62 1.86 -9.92
CA ALA A 227 -9.79 3.14 -9.25
C ALA A 227 -10.83 4.01 -9.96
N SER A 228 -10.62 4.30 -11.25
CA SER A 228 -11.48 5.21 -12.03
C SER A 228 -12.39 4.52 -13.06
N GLY A 229 -12.23 3.22 -13.28
CA GLY A 229 -12.82 2.51 -14.41
C GLY A 229 -12.04 2.68 -15.72
N SER A 230 -10.89 3.37 -15.70
CA SER A 230 -10.03 3.61 -16.87
C SER A 230 -8.59 3.22 -16.58
N LEU A 231 -8.06 2.27 -17.37
CA LEU A 231 -6.66 1.85 -17.27
C LEU A 231 -5.68 2.99 -17.55
N ASP A 232 -6.03 3.88 -18.46
CA ASP A 232 -5.16 4.97 -18.91
C ASP A 232 -5.09 6.09 -17.89
N LYS A 233 -6.23 6.47 -17.29
CA LYS A 233 -6.25 7.44 -16.19
C LYS A 233 -5.45 6.92 -14.99
N ASP A 234 -5.65 5.66 -14.65
CA ASP A 234 -5.04 5.04 -13.46
C ASP A 234 -3.53 4.75 -13.63
N ALA A 235 -3.01 4.75 -14.86
CA ALA A 235 -1.58 4.64 -15.14
C ALA A 235 -0.92 5.96 -15.56
N TRP A 236 -1.66 7.07 -15.51
CA TRP A 236 -1.20 8.36 -16.02
C TRP A 236 0.15 8.78 -15.42
N ALA A 237 0.33 8.66 -14.11
CA ALA A 237 1.58 9.03 -13.42
C ALA A 237 2.77 8.18 -13.92
N ILE A 238 2.60 6.86 -14.04
CA ILE A 238 3.65 5.96 -14.53
C ILE A 238 4.07 6.38 -15.95
N ARG A 239 3.08 6.57 -16.84
CA ARG A 239 3.32 6.90 -18.24
C ARG A 239 3.97 8.27 -18.40
N TYR A 240 3.56 9.24 -17.58
CA TYR A 240 4.16 10.57 -17.57
C TYR A 240 5.63 10.54 -17.15
N PHE A 241 5.97 9.80 -16.10
CA PHE A 241 7.37 9.61 -15.69
C PHE A 241 8.20 8.93 -16.78
N VAL A 242 7.65 7.92 -17.47
CA VAL A 242 8.34 7.31 -18.61
C VAL A 242 8.54 8.30 -19.76
N SER A 243 7.55 9.15 -20.08
CA SER A 243 7.71 10.19 -21.11
C SER A 243 8.74 11.25 -20.73
N GLU A 244 8.91 11.50 -19.43
CA GLU A 244 9.96 12.37 -18.90
C GLU A 244 11.35 11.71 -18.85
N GLY A 245 11.49 10.49 -19.37
CA GLY A 245 12.78 9.81 -19.50
C GLY A 245 13.29 9.14 -18.24
N PHE A 246 12.42 8.87 -17.25
CA PHE A 246 12.82 8.15 -16.04
C PHE A 246 13.17 6.69 -16.33
N GLU A 247 14.25 6.22 -15.70
CA GLU A 247 14.39 4.81 -15.35
C GLU A 247 13.58 4.53 -14.09
N LEU A 248 12.80 3.45 -14.10
CA LEU A 248 11.89 3.15 -12.99
C LEU A 248 11.60 1.66 -12.84
N LEU A 249 11.08 1.32 -11.65
CA LEU A 249 10.39 0.06 -11.39
C LEU A 249 8.90 0.31 -11.19
N CYS A 250 8.07 -0.63 -11.67
CA CYS A 250 6.63 -0.63 -11.43
C CYS A 250 6.17 -2.03 -11.00
N ALA A 251 5.76 -2.15 -9.74
CA ALA A 251 5.17 -3.36 -9.17
C ALA A 251 3.66 -3.39 -9.47
N GLN A 252 3.24 -4.22 -10.40
CA GLN A 252 1.84 -4.42 -10.76
C GLN A 252 1.23 -5.60 -9.99
N SER A 253 -0.03 -5.44 -9.56
CA SER A 253 -0.83 -6.54 -9.02
C SER A 253 -2.11 -6.74 -9.81
N PHE A 254 -2.40 -8.02 -10.12
CA PHE A 254 -3.69 -8.41 -10.71
C PHE A 254 -4.69 -8.94 -9.68
N SER A 255 -4.39 -8.79 -8.39
CA SER A 255 -5.28 -9.30 -7.34
C SER A 255 -6.64 -8.61 -7.31
N LYS A 256 -6.71 -7.30 -7.64
CA LYS A 256 -7.94 -6.50 -7.52
C LYS A 256 -8.66 -6.37 -8.85
N ASN A 257 -7.96 -5.90 -9.88
CA ASN A 257 -8.56 -5.66 -11.20
C ASN A 257 -8.93 -6.95 -11.97
N PHE A 258 -8.33 -8.10 -11.66
CA PHE A 258 -8.79 -9.40 -12.14
C PHE A 258 -9.54 -10.22 -11.08
N GLY A 259 -9.58 -9.76 -9.82
CA GLY A 259 -10.12 -10.55 -8.71
C GLY A 259 -9.30 -11.80 -8.34
N LEU A 260 -8.06 -11.91 -8.83
CA LEU A 260 -7.17 -13.06 -8.62
C LEU A 260 -6.33 -12.91 -7.34
N TYR A 261 -7.00 -12.74 -6.20
CA TYR A 261 -6.36 -12.42 -4.91
C TYR A 261 -5.41 -13.53 -4.45
N ASN A 262 -5.85 -14.78 -4.50
CA ASN A 262 -5.14 -15.97 -4.00
C ASN A 262 -4.27 -16.65 -5.07
N GLU A 263 -4.48 -16.37 -6.36
CA GLU A 263 -3.63 -16.89 -7.45
C GLU A 263 -2.26 -16.20 -7.54
N ARG A 264 -2.07 -15.12 -6.78
CA ARG A 264 -0.79 -14.39 -6.63
C ARG A 264 -0.19 -13.96 -7.97
N VAL A 265 -0.98 -13.34 -8.83
CA VAL A 265 -0.52 -12.84 -10.13
C VAL A 265 -0.08 -11.38 -10.03
N GLY A 266 1.16 -11.11 -10.40
CA GLY A 266 1.75 -9.77 -10.46
C GLY A 266 2.89 -9.72 -11.48
N ASN A 267 3.39 -8.51 -11.72
CA ASN A 267 4.47 -8.26 -12.68
C ASN A 267 5.32 -7.09 -12.18
N LEU A 268 6.64 -7.23 -12.19
CA LEU A 268 7.58 -6.13 -11.98
C LEU A 268 8.06 -5.65 -13.35
N THR A 269 7.56 -4.51 -13.80
CA THR A 269 8.04 -3.85 -15.01
C THR A 269 9.28 -3.03 -14.68
N VAL A 270 10.30 -3.15 -15.54
CA VAL A 270 11.56 -2.41 -15.48
C VAL A 270 11.64 -1.52 -16.70
N VAL A 271 11.86 -0.22 -16.49
CA VAL A 271 12.23 0.73 -17.55
C VAL A 271 13.69 1.10 -17.34
N ALA A 272 14.55 0.68 -18.25
CA ALA A 272 15.98 0.96 -18.23
C ALA A 272 16.36 2.10 -19.18
N GLN A 273 17.61 2.55 -19.10
CA GLN A 273 18.19 3.56 -20.00
C GLN A 273 18.26 3.08 -21.45
N ASP A 274 18.60 1.80 -21.67
CA ASP A 274 18.79 1.19 -22.98
C ASP A 274 18.67 -0.35 -22.91
N LYS A 275 18.78 -1.00 -24.07
CA LYS A 275 18.66 -2.46 -24.22
C LYS A 275 19.76 -3.24 -23.51
N ASP A 276 20.99 -2.71 -23.50
CA ASP A 276 22.15 -3.40 -22.92
C ASP A 276 22.08 -3.37 -21.38
N ASN A 277 21.71 -2.22 -20.83
CA ASN A 277 21.39 -2.06 -19.42
C ASN A 277 20.24 -3.00 -19.02
N LEU A 278 19.16 -3.04 -19.79
CA LEU A 278 18.03 -3.92 -19.51
C LEU A 278 18.44 -5.40 -19.45
N ALA A 279 19.25 -5.88 -20.39
CA ALA A 279 19.71 -7.27 -20.41
C ALA A 279 20.48 -7.62 -19.12
N ARG A 280 21.35 -6.72 -18.64
CA ARG A 280 22.06 -6.90 -17.36
C ARG A 280 21.11 -6.93 -16.18
N VAL A 281 20.15 -6.01 -16.12
CA VAL A 281 19.14 -5.95 -15.04
C VAL A 281 18.36 -7.27 -14.96
N LEU A 282 17.83 -7.74 -16.08
CA LEU A 282 17.04 -8.97 -16.12
C LEU A 282 17.85 -10.21 -15.71
N SER A 283 19.13 -10.30 -16.12
CA SER A 283 20.02 -11.40 -15.72
C SER A 283 20.23 -11.48 -14.19
N GLN A 284 20.25 -10.34 -13.50
CA GLN A 284 20.37 -10.30 -12.04
C GLN A 284 19.03 -10.61 -11.37
N MET A 285 17.92 -10.16 -11.96
CA MET A 285 16.59 -10.53 -11.47
C MET A 285 16.34 -12.04 -11.60
N GLU A 286 16.82 -12.70 -12.66
CA GLU A 286 16.78 -14.16 -12.77
C GLU A 286 17.47 -14.85 -11.60
N LYS A 287 18.64 -14.38 -11.18
CA LYS A 287 19.35 -14.94 -10.02
C LYS A 287 18.57 -14.78 -8.71
N ILE A 288 17.97 -13.60 -8.51
CA ILE A 288 17.15 -13.32 -7.32
C ILE A 288 15.93 -14.24 -7.33
N VAL A 289 15.19 -14.29 -8.45
CA VAL A 289 14.00 -15.14 -8.59
C VAL A 289 14.34 -16.62 -8.40
N ARG A 290 15.41 -17.11 -9.04
CA ARG A 290 15.83 -18.51 -8.98
C ARG A 290 16.07 -19.02 -7.56
N THR A 291 16.54 -18.14 -6.69
CA THR A 291 16.86 -18.43 -5.29
C THR A 291 15.73 -18.07 -4.32
N THR A 292 14.69 -17.36 -4.78
CA THR A 292 13.52 -17.02 -3.97
C THR A 292 12.39 -18.03 -4.18
N TRP A 293 12.03 -18.33 -5.43
CA TRP A 293 10.95 -19.28 -5.75
C TRP A 293 11.19 -20.11 -7.02
N SER A 294 12.41 -20.10 -7.58
CA SER A 294 12.77 -20.80 -8.82
C SER A 294 12.11 -20.23 -10.08
N ASN A 295 10.80 -20.41 -10.25
CA ASN A 295 9.97 -19.85 -11.31
C ASN A 295 8.53 -19.64 -10.80
N PRO A 296 7.78 -18.67 -11.34
CA PRO A 296 6.47 -18.29 -10.78
C PRO A 296 5.32 -19.23 -11.22
N PRO A 297 4.16 -19.20 -10.55
CA PRO A 297 3.02 -20.06 -10.86
C PRO A 297 2.36 -19.74 -12.21
N SER A 298 1.87 -20.75 -12.92
CA SER A 298 1.36 -20.60 -14.29
C SER A 298 -0.14 -20.33 -14.40
N GLN A 299 -0.98 -20.85 -13.50
CA GLN A 299 -2.44 -20.85 -13.68
C GLN A 299 -3.02 -19.44 -13.80
N GLY A 300 -2.85 -18.60 -12.78
CA GLY A 300 -3.32 -17.21 -12.83
C GLY A 300 -2.60 -16.38 -13.91
N ALA A 301 -1.35 -16.71 -14.24
CA ALA A 301 -0.61 -16.04 -15.30
C ALA A 301 -1.21 -16.29 -16.68
N ARG A 302 -1.67 -17.52 -16.95
CA ARG A 302 -2.39 -17.87 -18.17
C ARG A 302 -3.72 -17.14 -18.26
N ILE A 303 -4.47 -17.05 -17.16
CA ILE A 303 -5.74 -16.30 -17.14
C ILE A 303 -5.51 -14.85 -17.60
N VAL A 304 -4.55 -14.17 -16.99
CA VAL A 304 -4.23 -12.78 -17.34
C VAL A 304 -3.66 -12.70 -18.76
N ALA A 305 -2.73 -13.57 -19.15
CA ALA A 305 -2.12 -13.53 -20.48
C ALA A 305 -3.14 -13.77 -21.61
N ILE A 306 -4.00 -14.77 -21.49
CA ILE A 306 -5.05 -15.07 -22.47
C ILE A 306 -6.02 -13.90 -22.57
N THR A 307 -6.45 -13.35 -21.42
CA THR A 307 -7.37 -12.21 -21.39
C THR A 307 -6.78 -10.97 -22.04
N LEU A 308 -5.55 -10.60 -21.69
CA LEU A 308 -4.93 -9.35 -22.16
C LEU A 308 -4.47 -9.41 -23.62
N ASN A 309 -4.17 -10.61 -24.15
CA ASN A 309 -3.71 -10.78 -25.54
C ASN A 309 -4.84 -11.12 -26.53
N ASN A 310 -6.07 -11.35 -26.05
CA ASN A 310 -7.25 -11.52 -26.90
C ASN A 310 -8.09 -10.22 -26.87
N PRO A 311 -8.32 -9.54 -28.02
CA PRO A 311 -9.05 -8.27 -28.05
C PRO A 311 -10.45 -8.32 -27.44
N ASP A 312 -11.21 -9.40 -27.69
CA ASP A 312 -12.59 -9.53 -27.21
C ASP A 312 -12.62 -9.74 -25.69
N LEU A 313 -11.74 -10.63 -25.19
CA LEU A 313 -11.62 -10.87 -23.75
C LEU A 313 -11.08 -9.63 -23.02
N PHE A 314 -10.17 -8.87 -23.65
CA PHE A 314 -9.66 -7.63 -23.10
C PHE A 314 -10.76 -6.56 -22.98
N ILE A 315 -11.64 -6.46 -23.99
CA ILE A 315 -12.81 -5.57 -23.93
C ILE A 315 -13.77 -6.00 -22.82
N GLU A 316 -14.08 -7.28 -22.72
CA GLU A 316 -14.94 -7.83 -21.66
C GLU A 316 -14.36 -7.58 -20.27
N TRP A 317 -13.05 -7.81 -20.09
CA TRP A 317 -12.34 -7.55 -18.85
C TRP A 317 -12.40 -6.07 -18.46
N LYS A 318 -12.14 -5.15 -19.38
CA LYS A 318 -12.31 -3.71 -19.14
C LYS A 318 -13.73 -3.38 -18.68
N GLY A 319 -14.74 -4.01 -19.29
CA GLY A 319 -16.14 -3.89 -18.86
C GLY A 319 -16.34 -4.36 -17.42
N ASN A 320 -15.81 -5.54 -17.08
CA ASN A 320 -15.89 -6.08 -15.71
C ASN A 320 -15.20 -5.18 -14.68
N VAL A 321 -14.01 -4.66 -14.99
CA VAL A 321 -13.28 -3.70 -14.15
C VAL A 321 -14.09 -2.42 -13.94
N LYS A 322 -14.67 -1.88 -15.02
CA LYS A 322 -15.52 -0.71 -14.95
C LYS A 322 -16.74 -0.94 -14.06
N THR A 323 -17.40 -2.09 -14.15
CA THR A 323 -18.51 -2.45 -13.26
C THR A 323 -18.11 -2.38 -11.78
N MET A 324 -16.92 -2.89 -11.43
CA MET A 324 -16.44 -2.80 -10.04
C MET A 324 -16.18 -1.36 -9.61
N ALA A 325 -15.52 -0.57 -10.47
CA ALA A 325 -15.20 0.83 -10.20
C ALA A 325 -16.48 1.67 -10.04
N ASP A 326 -17.43 1.54 -10.97
CA ASP A 326 -18.70 2.26 -10.95
C ASP A 326 -19.48 1.98 -9.65
N ARG A 327 -19.49 0.73 -9.18
CA ARG A 327 -20.13 0.38 -7.90
C ARG A 327 -19.45 1.07 -6.72
N VAL A 328 -18.12 1.09 -6.69
CA VAL A 328 -17.36 1.74 -5.61
C VAL A 328 -17.62 3.23 -5.59
N LEU A 329 -17.64 3.88 -6.76
CA LEU A 329 -17.97 5.31 -6.90
C LEU A 329 -19.41 5.58 -6.44
N LEU A 330 -20.37 4.73 -6.83
CA LEU A 330 -21.76 4.84 -6.36
C LEU A 330 -21.87 4.76 -4.82
N MET A 331 -21.13 3.84 -4.19
CA MET A 331 -21.15 3.74 -2.72
C MET A 331 -20.50 4.94 -2.03
N ARG A 332 -19.49 5.58 -2.65
CA ARG A 332 -18.91 6.85 -2.17
C ARG A 332 -19.95 7.97 -2.21
N ASP A 333 -20.62 8.13 -3.35
CA ASP A 333 -21.65 9.16 -3.54
C ASP A 333 -22.81 8.97 -2.57
N GLN A 334 -23.31 7.74 -2.43
CA GLN A 334 -24.41 7.44 -1.53
C GLN A 334 -24.04 7.64 -0.05
N LEU A 335 -22.84 7.25 0.37
CA LEU A 335 -22.41 7.44 1.76
C LEU A 335 -22.33 8.93 2.08
N LYS A 336 -21.70 9.73 1.21
CA LYS A 336 -21.64 11.18 1.37
C LYS A 336 -23.04 11.80 1.42
N ALA A 337 -23.91 11.45 0.48
CA ALA A 337 -25.26 12.00 0.40
C ALA A 337 -26.05 11.72 1.68
N LYS A 338 -25.96 10.49 2.23
CA LYS A 338 -26.65 10.11 3.47
C LYS A 338 -26.08 10.84 4.69
N LEU A 339 -24.75 10.99 4.79
CA LEU A 339 -24.12 11.74 5.87
C LEU A 339 -24.53 13.22 5.87
N ILE A 340 -24.64 13.84 4.69
CA ILE A 340 -25.15 15.21 4.51
C ILE A 340 -26.63 15.29 4.92
N ALA A 341 -27.46 14.35 4.45
CA ALA A 341 -28.88 14.33 4.77
C ALA A 341 -29.16 14.16 6.28
N LEU A 342 -28.31 13.41 6.99
CA LEU A 342 -28.37 13.27 8.45
C LEU A 342 -27.87 14.51 9.20
N GLY A 343 -27.29 15.51 8.52
CA GLY A 343 -26.67 16.67 9.17
C GLY A 343 -25.45 16.28 10.00
N THR A 344 -24.68 15.29 9.55
CA THR A 344 -23.50 14.78 10.28
C THR A 344 -22.45 15.87 10.46
N PRO A 345 -21.94 16.14 11.67
CA PRO A 345 -20.97 17.20 11.90
C PRO A 345 -19.72 17.09 11.03
N GLY A 346 -19.19 18.25 10.60
CA GLY A 346 -18.01 18.37 9.74
C GLY A 346 -18.30 18.22 8.25
N THR A 347 -17.25 18.21 7.43
CA THR A 347 -17.35 17.97 5.99
C THR A 347 -17.05 16.52 5.64
N TRP A 348 -17.71 16.04 4.59
CA TRP A 348 -17.63 14.67 4.07
C TRP A 348 -17.33 14.61 2.57
N ASP A 349 -16.89 15.73 1.99
CA ASP A 349 -16.54 15.82 0.56
C ASP A 349 -15.37 14.91 0.17
N HIS A 350 -14.46 14.68 1.11
CA HIS A 350 -13.29 13.81 0.93
C HIS A 350 -13.68 12.39 0.52
N ILE A 351 -14.85 11.87 0.92
CA ILE A 351 -15.31 10.53 0.52
C ILE A 351 -15.42 10.41 -1.00
N THR A 352 -15.88 11.46 -1.68
CA THR A 352 -16.07 11.50 -3.14
C THR A 352 -14.85 12.06 -3.89
N GLN A 353 -13.98 12.81 -3.21
CA GLN A 353 -12.71 13.27 -3.78
C GLN A 353 -11.65 12.17 -3.76
N GLN A 354 -11.72 11.27 -2.79
CA GLN A 354 -10.94 10.05 -2.74
C GLN A 354 -11.44 9.03 -3.78
N ILE A 355 -10.55 8.14 -4.23
CA ILE A 355 -10.77 7.14 -5.27
C ILE A 355 -10.38 5.73 -4.81
N GLY A 356 -10.84 4.71 -5.55
CA GLY A 356 -10.49 3.31 -5.32
C GLY A 356 -11.21 2.69 -4.12
N MET A 357 -10.70 1.56 -3.64
CA MET A 357 -11.39 0.75 -2.63
C MET A 357 -11.44 1.39 -1.25
N PHE A 358 -10.43 2.17 -0.87
CA PHE A 358 -10.25 2.60 0.51
C PHE A 358 -10.55 4.07 0.70
N SER A 359 -11.10 4.40 1.86
CA SER A 359 -11.31 5.77 2.30
C SER A 359 -10.81 5.92 3.72
N PHE A 360 -9.99 6.95 3.96
CA PHE A 360 -9.80 7.46 5.31
C PHE A 360 -10.98 8.35 5.66
N THR A 361 -11.80 7.88 6.60
CA THR A 361 -13.04 8.57 7.01
C THR A 361 -12.78 9.83 7.83
N GLY A 362 -11.65 9.89 8.53
CA GLY A 362 -11.35 10.89 9.55
C GLY A 362 -11.84 10.51 10.95
N LEU A 363 -12.43 9.31 11.12
CA LEU A 363 -12.82 8.82 12.44
C LEU A 363 -11.58 8.53 13.30
N ASN A 364 -11.57 9.04 14.53
CA ASN A 364 -10.49 8.83 15.48
C ASN A 364 -10.56 7.42 16.11
N PRO A 365 -9.50 6.94 16.79
CA PRO A 365 -9.50 5.58 17.38
C PRO A 365 -10.63 5.30 18.39
N LYS A 366 -11.09 6.31 19.15
CA LYS A 366 -12.22 6.14 20.09
C LYS A 366 -13.54 5.96 19.34
N GLN A 367 -13.77 6.78 18.31
CA GLN A 367 -14.92 6.68 17.43
C GLN A 367 -14.94 5.32 16.70
N VAL A 368 -13.78 4.84 16.23
CA VAL A 368 -13.67 3.49 15.64
C VAL A 368 -14.03 2.40 16.65
N GLN A 369 -13.55 2.49 17.89
CA GLN A 369 -13.91 1.52 18.93
C GLN A 369 -15.42 1.51 19.21
N TYR A 370 -16.06 2.69 19.21
CA TYR A 370 -17.50 2.79 19.36
C TYR A 370 -18.24 2.13 18.18
N MET A 371 -17.82 2.42 16.94
CA MET A 371 -18.36 1.78 15.73
C MET A 371 -18.27 0.25 15.79
N ILE A 372 -17.16 -0.30 16.28
CA ILE A 372 -16.99 -1.75 16.42
C ILE A 372 -17.87 -2.31 17.55
N LYS A 373 -17.79 -1.74 18.75
CA LYS A 373 -18.41 -2.33 19.96
C LYS A 373 -19.91 -2.13 20.04
N GLU A 374 -20.40 -0.95 19.66
CA GLU A 374 -21.80 -0.56 19.85
C GLU A 374 -22.61 -0.67 18.56
N LYS A 375 -21.94 -0.57 17.40
CA LYS A 375 -22.58 -0.60 16.08
C LYS A 375 -22.21 -1.81 15.24
N HIS A 376 -21.32 -2.69 15.72
CA HIS A 376 -20.92 -3.89 14.97
C HIS A 376 -20.41 -3.55 13.55
N VAL A 377 -19.84 -2.36 13.35
CA VAL A 377 -19.24 -1.91 12.10
C VAL A 377 -17.72 -2.00 12.23
N TYR A 378 -17.14 -2.96 11.51
CA TYR A 378 -15.73 -3.31 11.60
C TYR A 378 -14.90 -2.53 10.59
N LEU A 379 -14.03 -1.66 11.08
CA LEU A 379 -13.11 -0.82 10.29
C LEU A 379 -11.74 -0.75 10.96
N MET A 380 -10.70 -0.30 10.24
CA MET A 380 -9.36 -0.23 10.83
C MET A 380 -9.29 0.87 11.89
N ALA A 381 -8.43 0.69 12.89
CA ALA A 381 -8.17 1.67 13.96
C ALA A 381 -7.79 3.07 13.45
N SER A 382 -7.25 3.17 12.23
CA SER A 382 -6.93 4.43 11.57
C SER A 382 -8.14 5.17 10.96
N GLY A 383 -9.36 4.63 11.12
CA GLY A 383 -10.55 5.13 10.44
C GLY A 383 -10.63 4.73 8.96
N ARG A 384 -9.78 3.81 8.47
CA ARG A 384 -9.85 3.28 7.10
C ARG A 384 -11.07 2.38 6.94
N ILE A 385 -11.88 2.64 5.92
CA ILE A 385 -12.93 1.73 5.44
C ILE A 385 -12.61 1.23 4.04
N ASN A 386 -13.09 0.03 3.71
CA ASN A 386 -13.24 -0.47 2.35
C ASN A 386 -14.66 -0.17 1.87
N MET A 387 -14.77 0.70 0.85
CA MET A 387 -16.02 1.05 0.19
C MET A 387 -16.74 -0.17 -0.39
N CYS A 388 -16.00 -1.24 -0.71
CA CYS A 388 -16.60 -2.46 -1.20
C CYS A 388 -17.45 -3.20 -0.13
N GLY A 389 -17.30 -2.89 1.15
CA GLY A 389 -18.15 -3.45 2.21
C GLY A 389 -19.52 -2.75 2.35
N LEU A 390 -19.69 -1.60 1.68
CA LEU A 390 -20.98 -0.92 1.61
C LEU A 390 -21.86 -1.50 0.50
N THR A 391 -23.15 -1.59 0.79
CA THR A 391 -24.18 -2.11 -0.11
C THR A 391 -25.45 -1.29 0.01
N SER A 392 -26.35 -1.42 -0.96
CA SER A 392 -27.69 -0.84 -0.91
C SER A 392 -28.48 -1.22 0.35
N LYS A 393 -28.12 -2.34 1.00
CA LYS A 393 -28.80 -2.90 2.17
C LYS A 393 -28.24 -2.43 3.51
N ASN A 394 -26.98 -1.99 3.57
CA ASN A 394 -26.32 -1.64 4.83
C ASN A 394 -25.89 -0.18 4.94
N ILE A 395 -25.89 0.56 3.83
CA ILE A 395 -25.31 1.90 3.78
C ILE A 395 -26.05 2.91 4.67
N ASP A 396 -27.36 2.75 4.85
CA ASP A 396 -28.14 3.55 5.79
C ASP A 396 -27.68 3.32 7.24
N TYR A 397 -27.60 2.05 7.65
CA TYR A 397 -27.11 1.69 8.97
C TYR A 397 -25.69 2.21 9.23
N VAL A 398 -24.80 2.13 8.23
CA VAL A 398 -23.43 2.65 8.36
C VAL A 398 -23.43 4.18 8.48
N ALA A 399 -24.20 4.89 7.65
CA ALA A 399 -24.27 6.36 7.72
C ALA A 399 -24.85 6.85 9.05
N GLU A 400 -25.92 6.21 9.54
CA GLU A 400 -26.51 6.48 10.86
C GLU A 400 -25.52 6.20 11.99
N SER A 401 -24.77 5.08 11.90
CA SER A 401 -23.75 4.71 12.88
C SER A 401 -22.62 5.74 12.93
N ILE A 402 -22.14 6.20 11.77
CA ILE A 402 -21.14 7.28 11.69
C ILE A 402 -21.69 8.57 12.29
N HIS A 403 -22.92 8.94 11.90
CA HIS A 403 -23.57 10.15 12.40
C HIS A 403 -23.64 10.16 13.94
N GLU A 404 -24.18 9.10 14.53
CA GLU A 404 -24.31 8.99 15.99
C GLU A 404 -22.94 9.03 16.68
N THR A 405 -21.96 8.34 16.11
CA THR A 405 -20.59 8.29 16.65
C THR A 405 -19.96 9.67 16.73
N VAL A 406 -20.09 10.47 15.67
CA VAL A 406 -19.51 11.82 15.62
C VAL A 406 -20.33 12.81 16.46
N SER A 407 -21.66 12.69 16.48
CA SER A 407 -22.54 13.58 17.23
C SER A 407 -22.43 13.44 18.76
N LYS A 408 -22.11 12.24 19.28
CA LYS A 408 -21.90 12.02 20.73
C LYS A 408 -20.66 12.75 21.29
N GLU A 409 -19.63 12.98 20.48
CA GLU A 409 -18.48 13.77 20.91
C GLU A 409 -18.81 15.28 20.96
N VAL A 410 -19.70 15.77 20.08
CA VAL A 410 -20.12 17.18 20.10
C VAL A 410 -20.94 17.51 21.36
N THR A 411 -21.77 16.57 21.83
CA THR A 411 -22.60 16.75 23.05
C THR A 411 -21.88 16.46 24.36
N SER A 412 -20.66 15.89 24.33
CA SER A 412 -19.87 15.58 25.53
C SER A 412 -18.85 16.68 25.89
N HIS A 413 -19.14 17.94 25.55
CA HIS A 413 -18.64 19.06 26.36
C HIS A 413 -19.24 18.95 27.76
N TRP A 414 -18.57 18.14 28.59
CA TRP A 414 -18.91 17.86 29.98
C TRP A 414 -19.16 19.15 30.75
N THR A 415 -20.41 19.37 31.16
CA THR A 415 -20.70 20.11 32.38
C THR A 415 -20.10 19.30 33.53
N GLY A 416 -19.12 19.88 34.21
CA GLY A 416 -18.48 19.24 35.34
C GLY A 416 -19.48 18.96 36.47
N SER A 417 -19.59 17.69 36.83
CA SER A 417 -19.91 17.23 38.19
C SER A 417 -19.88 15.70 38.23
N ASP A 418 -19.05 15.19 39.16
CA ASP A 418 -19.15 13.89 39.84
C ASP A 418 -18.92 12.60 39.04
N ILE A 419 -17.65 12.16 39.00
CA ILE A 419 -17.29 10.77 39.34
C ILE A 419 -15.98 10.77 40.15
N THR A 420 -16.09 10.61 41.47
CA THR A 420 -14.97 10.22 42.34
C THR A 420 -14.59 8.77 42.07
N VAL A 421 -13.36 8.53 41.59
CA VAL A 421 -12.71 7.22 41.69
C VAL A 421 -11.44 7.40 42.52
N GLY A 422 -11.43 6.82 43.71
CA GLY A 422 -10.29 6.85 44.61
C GLY A 422 -9.14 5.99 44.09
N LEU A 423 -7.95 6.57 44.02
CA LEU A 423 -6.67 5.87 43.97
C LEU A 423 -5.74 6.47 45.03
N PRO A 424 -4.96 5.66 45.78
CA PRO A 424 -4.08 6.18 46.82
C PRO A 424 -2.86 6.85 46.22
N VAL A 425 -2.53 8.03 46.74
CA VAL A 425 -1.37 8.83 46.38
C VAL A 425 -0.21 8.46 47.30
N GLU A 426 0.86 7.86 46.76
CA GLU A 426 2.20 7.98 47.35
C GLU A 426 3.03 8.94 46.50
N ARG A 427 3.23 10.16 47.02
CA ARG A 427 4.16 11.16 46.46
C ARG A 427 5.56 10.93 47.03
N LYS A 428 6.52 10.55 46.18
CA LYS A 428 7.94 10.87 46.42
C LYS A 428 8.32 12.11 45.61
N ARG A 429 8.64 13.19 46.32
CA ARG A 429 9.15 14.46 45.77
C ARG A 429 10.61 14.27 45.35
N CYS A 430 10.94 14.58 44.10
CA CYS A 430 12.29 14.94 43.69
C CYS A 430 12.34 16.45 43.46
N VAL A 431 13.17 17.15 44.23
CA VAL A 431 13.45 18.58 44.10
C VAL A 431 14.75 18.72 43.32
N ALA A 432 14.70 19.28 42.11
CA ALA A 432 15.89 19.75 41.39
C ALA A 432 15.89 21.28 41.38
N ARG A 433 16.79 21.89 42.14
CA ARG A 433 17.13 23.31 42.05
C ARG A 433 18.19 23.51 40.97
N ARG A 434 17.94 24.44 40.05
CA ARG A 434 18.94 25.03 39.15
C ARG A 434 19.72 26.12 39.91
N SER A 435 21.03 26.20 39.69
CA SER A 435 21.81 27.43 39.90
C SER A 435 22.83 27.59 38.78
N TRP A 436 22.89 28.81 38.25
CA TRP A 436 23.90 29.33 37.32
C TRP A 436 25.11 29.89 38.08
N GLY A 437 26.27 29.96 37.43
CA GLY A 437 27.47 30.70 37.87
C GLY A 437 28.76 29.98 37.45
N GLU A 438 29.34 30.31 36.29
CA GLU A 438 30.47 31.25 36.06
C GLU A 438 31.85 30.54 35.99
N ILE A 439 32.44 30.50 34.78
CA ILE A 439 33.73 31.11 34.34
C ILE A 439 35.02 30.47 34.91
N PHE A 440 35.83 29.86 34.03
CA PHE A 440 37.24 30.16 33.69
C PHE A 440 38.09 28.93 33.24
N THR A 441 38.69 29.09 32.05
CA THR A 441 40.01 28.61 31.56
C THR A 441 40.33 27.14 31.22
N PHE A 442 40.85 27.04 29.99
CA PHE A 442 41.73 26.04 29.38
C PHE A 442 42.67 25.25 30.29
N ILE A 443 42.89 23.97 29.97
CA ILE A 443 44.20 23.30 29.75
C ILE A 443 43.95 21.96 29.02
N SER A 444 44.74 21.70 27.97
CA SER A 444 44.88 20.43 27.25
C SER A 444 45.88 19.50 27.95
N PHE A 445 45.78 18.17 27.75
CA PHE A 445 46.84 17.13 27.67
C PHE A 445 46.13 15.77 27.91
N SER A 446 45.89 14.97 26.86
CA SER A 446 46.68 13.83 26.35
C SER A 446 46.84 12.62 27.29
N ASP A 447 46.67 11.46 26.64
CA ASP A 447 47.22 10.13 26.95
C ASP A 447 46.52 9.18 27.94
N SER A 448 45.92 8.15 27.31
CA SER A 448 46.06 6.71 27.55
C SER A 448 46.11 6.19 28.99
N LEU A 449 45.23 5.24 29.31
CA LEU A 449 45.68 3.93 29.80
C LEU A 449 44.57 2.86 29.67
N LYS A 450 44.98 1.70 29.16
CA LYS A 450 44.27 0.42 29.24
C LYS A 450 44.07 0.01 30.69
N MET A 451 42.93 -0.62 31.00
CA MET A 451 42.90 -1.68 32.01
C MET A 451 41.77 -2.68 31.73
N GLU A 452 42.18 -3.89 31.36
CA GLU A 452 41.39 -5.11 31.52
C GLU A 452 41.13 -5.36 33.02
N LYS A 453 39.95 -5.89 33.35
CA LYS A 453 39.81 -7.02 34.29
C LYS A 453 38.38 -7.56 34.28
N SER A 454 38.31 -8.86 34.01
CA SER A 454 37.17 -9.77 34.14
C SER A 454 36.82 -10.06 35.61
N CYS A 455 35.54 -10.26 35.91
CA CYS A 455 34.92 -11.24 36.84
C CYS A 455 33.39 -11.03 36.80
N CYS A 456 32.57 -11.94 36.26
CA CYS A 456 32.04 -13.16 36.88
C CYS A 456 31.44 -12.94 38.30
N PHE A 457 30.11 -12.85 38.43
CA PHE A 457 29.20 -13.87 39.03
C PHE A 457 27.81 -13.27 39.38
N LEU A 458 26.78 -13.93 38.83
CA LEU A 458 25.52 -14.40 39.45
C LEU A 458 24.62 -13.49 40.32
N SER A 459 23.35 -13.48 39.88
CA SER A 459 22.08 -13.59 40.62
C SER A 459 21.76 -12.60 41.74
N TRP A 460 20.66 -11.87 41.58
CA TRP A 460 19.35 -12.17 42.20
C TRP A 460 18.21 -11.72 41.28
#